data_AF-A0A263DBX0-F1
#
_entry.id   AF-A0A263DBX0-F1
#
_cell.length_a   1.000
_cell.length_b   1.000
_cell.length_c   1.000
_cell.angle_alpha   90.00
_cell.angle_beta   90.00
_cell.angle_gamma   90.00
#
_symmetry.space_group_name_H-M   'P 1'
#
loop_
_entity.id
_entity.type
_entity.pdbx_description
1 polymer ?
#
loop_
_entity_poly.entity_id
_entity_poly.type
_entity_poly.pdbx_seq_one_letter_code
_entity_poly.pdbx_strand_id
1 'polypeptide(L)'
;MTRTRRWLLPAATAIVLGATSLLATPAATAAPSAPAPAACDETSPAYSYVVLFQPRTKQKAVDREMAEKCGSTVSYFPEIGVAVAVSRNADFQQRVGPFRAYSGGKEVAEAPGTAAAGMRANARANGAADATLEQTTAVAASADLAAQQWDMRAIKAPEANKVNPGSGRVTVGVIDSGVEATHPALAHAIDAKSSAGCLSGKADTAAAAWAPTTSDHGTHVAGTIAGKDPATGFTGVVPGVKLASVKVVNDEGLIYPEAAVCAFMWSAERGFPVTNNSYYVDPGMFYCPKQPGDAAAYEAVRRSVAYSQHKGVLNVAAAGNSGFDIPAQTTDPNRPHAVDASCAILPKGLDGVVTTSAVGYAGTKSSYSNYGKNEIDVTAPGGDRAQLPPAGEGAGCPLSTVVNGAYGTKCGTSMASPHAAGVAALLASKYRFAPPRLLSTLLGLKADPVPCGGAEGCTGSDRYNSFYGKGMVNALRAVR
;
A
#
# COMPACT_ATOMS: atom_id res chain seq x y z
N MET A 1 -16.77 71.86 -12.30
CA MET A 1 -16.36 71.67 -13.71
C MET A 1 -17.44 70.87 -14.42
N THR A 2 -18.29 71.59 -15.11
CA THR A 2 -19.45 71.13 -15.88
C THR A 2 -19.05 70.65 -17.26
N ARG A 3 -19.67 69.60 -17.79
CA ARG A 3 -20.52 69.68 -19.00
C ARG A 3 -20.96 68.31 -19.52
N THR A 4 -22.25 68.05 -19.30
CA THR A 4 -23.18 67.35 -20.19
C THR A 4 -23.15 67.92 -21.63
N ARG A 5 -23.23 67.06 -22.65
CA ARG A 5 -23.70 67.37 -24.01
C ARG A 5 -24.46 66.15 -24.53
N ARG A 6 -25.80 66.19 -24.59
CA ARG A 6 -26.70 66.78 -25.61
C ARG A 6 -26.60 66.10 -26.99
N TRP A 7 -27.72 65.47 -27.32
CA TRP A 7 -28.19 64.97 -28.61
C TRP A 7 -28.27 66.07 -29.67
N LEU A 8 -27.91 65.72 -30.91
CA LEU A 8 -28.43 66.35 -32.13
C LEU A 8 -28.50 65.29 -33.25
N LEU A 9 -29.69 65.17 -33.85
CA LEU A 9 -29.95 64.52 -35.14
C LEU A 9 -29.26 65.30 -36.28
N PRO A 10 -29.08 64.64 -37.44
CA PRO A 10 -29.59 65.26 -38.65
C PRO A 10 -30.45 64.31 -39.51
N ALA A 11 -31.32 64.99 -40.24
CA ALA A 11 -32.37 64.48 -41.11
C ALA A 11 -31.86 63.71 -42.34
N ALA A 12 -32.77 62.91 -42.88
CA ALA A 12 -32.66 62.12 -44.08
C ALA A 12 -32.48 62.94 -45.36
N THR A 13 -31.73 62.35 -46.30
CA THR A 13 -31.93 62.60 -47.74
C THR A 13 -31.99 61.26 -48.44
N ALA A 14 -33.12 61.00 -49.08
CA ALA A 14 -33.39 59.78 -49.84
C ALA A 14 -32.63 59.79 -51.17
N ILE A 15 -31.99 58.67 -51.49
CA ILE A 15 -31.67 58.30 -52.88
C ILE A 15 -32.27 56.91 -53.08
N VAL A 16 -33.31 56.86 -53.92
CA VAL A 16 -33.91 55.65 -54.44
C VAL A 16 -33.06 55.18 -55.61
N LEU A 17 -32.43 54.02 -55.49
CA LEU A 17 -32.00 53.21 -56.63
C LEU A 17 -32.60 51.81 -56.47
N GLY A 18 -33.50 51.48 -57.38
CA GLY A 18 -34.12 50.18 -57.48
C GLY A 18 -33.08 49.12 -57.88
N ALA A 19 -33.02 48.05 -57.10
CA ALA A 19 -32.42 46.79 -57.49
C ALA A 19 -33.37 45.67 -57.06
N THR A 20 -34.08 45.11 -58.02
CA THR A 20 -34.83 43.87 -57.92
C THR A 20 -33.91 42.76 -57.40
N SER A 21 -34.07 42.39 -56.13
CA SER A 21 -33.38 41.26 -55.51
C SER A 21 -34.39 40.13 -55.32
N LEU A 22 -34.11 39.00 -55.95
CA LEU A 22 -34.84 37.75 -55.78
C LEU A 22 -34.79 37.35 -54.30
N LEU A 23 -35.96 37.17 -53.68
CA LEU A 23 -36.11 36.57 -52.37
C LEU A 23 -35.77 35.07 -52.46
N ALA A 24 -34.50 34.73 -52.26
CA ALA A 24 -34.12 33.38 -51.86
C ALA A 24 -34.36 33.25 -50.36
N THR A 25 -35.32 32.41 -49.98
CA THR A 25 -35.49 31.98 -48.59
C THR A 25 -34.21 31.31 -48.11
N PRO A 26 -33.65 31.67 -46.95
CA PRO A 26 -32.55 30.91 -46.39
C PRO A 26 -33.12 29.56 -45.93
N ALA A 27 -32.74 28.48 -46.61
CA ALA A 27 -32.93 27.15 -46.10
C ALA A 27 -32.19 27.06 -44.76
N ALA A 28 -32.94 26.91 -43.67
CA ALA A 28 -32.38 26.64 -42.36
C ALA A 28 -31.65 25.30 -42.43
N THR A 29 -30.33 25.34 -42.57
CA THR A 29 -29.48 24.19 -42.35
C THR A 29 -29.56 23.87 -40.86
N ALA A 30 -30.27 22.79 -40.54
CA ALA A 30 -30.28 22.23 -39.20
C ALA A 30 -28.82 22.04 -38.76
N ALA A 31 -28.45 22.66 -37.64
CA ALA A 31 -27.18 22.37 -37.00
C ALA A 31 -27.11 20.86 -36.77
N PRO A 32 -25.96 20.20 -37.04
CA PRO A 32 -25.82 18.78 -36.77
C PRO A 32 -26.19 18.54 -35.30
N SER A 33 -27.20 17.71 -35.08
CA SER A 33 -27.60 17.26 -33.75
C SER A 33 -26.36 16.74 -33.04
N ALA A 34 -26.10 17.23 -31.83
CA ALA A 34 -25.03 16.70 -30.99
C ALA A 34 -25.14 15.17 -30.98
N PRO A 35 -24.03 14.42 -31.18
CA PRO A 35 -24.08 12.97 -31.18
C PRO A 35 -24.74 12.50 -29.88
N ALA A 36 -25.71 11.59 -29.99
CA ALA A 36 -26.33 10.98 -28.83
C ALA A 36 -25.23 10.46 -27.89
N PRO A 37 -25.35 10.64 -26.57
CA PRO A 37 -24.35 10.12 -25.63
C PRO A 37 -24.17 8.63 -25.93
N ALA A 38 -22.94 8.24 -26.25
CA ALA A 38 -22.62 6.85 -26.58
C ALA A 38 -23.12 5.96 -25.43
N ALA A 39 -23.98 5.00 -25.77
CA ALA A 39 -24.60 4.10 -24.82
C ALA A 39 -23.55 3.43 -23.93
N CYS A 40 -23.89 3.23 -22.66
CA CYS A 40 -23.02 2.54 -21.71
C CYS A 40 -22.95 1.05 -22.02
N ASP A 41 -21.79 0.45 -21.78
CA ASP A 41 -21.58 -0.98 -21.98
C ASP A 41 -22.18 -1.74 -20.80
N GLU A 42 -23.02 -2.75 -21.08
CA GLU A 42 -23.68 -3.58 -20.08
C GLU A 42 -23.18 -5.04 -20.10
N THR A 43 -22.39 -5.44 -21.10
CA THR A 43 -22.04 -6.84 -21.35
C THR A 43 -20.58 -7.16 -21.09
N SER A 44 -19.66 -6.21 -21.30
CA SER A 44 -18.23 -6.41 -21.06
C SER A 44 -17.89 -6.61 -19.58
N PRO A 45 -16.76 -7.26 -19.24
CA PRO A 45 -16.30 -7.37 -17.86
C PRO A 45 -16.21 -6.01 -17.17
N ALA A 46 -16.61 -5.96 -15.91
CA ALA A 46 -16.57 -4.75 -15.12
C ALA A 46 -15.21 -4.64 -14.39
N TYR A 47 -14.65 -3.44 -14.34
CA TYR A 47 -13.42 -3.15 -13.60
C TYR A 47 -13.65 -2.05 -12.58
N SER A 48 -12.96 -2.17 -11.44
CA SER A 48 -12.91 -1.15 -10.40
C SER A 48 -11.86 -0.09 -10.75
N TYR A 49 -12.19 1.16 -10.48
CA TYR A 49 -11.35 2.33 -10.71
C TYR A 49 -11.26 3.18 -9.46
N VAL A 50 -10.06 3.64 -9.12
CA VAL A 50 -9.92 4.83 -8.27
C VAL A 50 -10.15 6.07 -9.14
N VAL A 51 -10.99 6.99 -8.66
CA VAL A 51 -11.34 8.22 -9.36
C VAL A 51 -11.14 9.43 -8.46
N LEU A 52 -10.37 10.40 -8.96
CA LEU A 52 -10.02 11.62 -8.25
C LEU A 52 -11.03 12.74 -8.47
N PHE A 53 -11.40 13.36 -7.36
CA PHE A 53 -12.17 14.59 -7.25
C PHE A 53 -11.41 15.59 -6.38
N GLN A 54 -11.93 16.82 -6.31
CA GLN A 54 -11.54 17.73 -5.25
C GLN A 54 -12.05 17.18 -3.91
N PRO A 55 -11.25 17.23 -2.83
CA PRO A 55 -11.73 16.90 -1.49
C PRO A 55 -13.02 17.64 -1.15
N ARG A 56 -13.93 16.97 -0.46
CA ARG A 56 -15.26 17.46 -0.07
C ARG A 56 -16.23 17.76 -1.22
N THR A 57 -15.96 17.24 -2.43
CA THR A 57 -16.99 17.22 -3.49
C THR A 57 -18.24 16.50 -2.98
N LYS A 58 -19.43 17.04 -3.26
CA LYS A 58 -20.68 16.45 -2.76
C LYS A 58 -20.92 15.09 -3.40
N GLN A 59 -21.30 14.09 -2.61
CA GLN A 59 -21.65 12.73 -3.08
C GLN A 59 -22.54 12.74 -4.33
N LYS A 60 -23.63 13.53 -4.30
CA LYS A 60 -24.55 13.65 -5.44
C LYS A 60 -23.89 14.11 -6.75
N ALA A 61 -22.85 14.93 -6.67
CA ALA A 61 -22.09 15.36 -7.85
C ALA A 61 -21.16 14.25 -8.36
N VAL A 62 -20.53 13.51 -7.44
CA VAL A 62 -19.72 12.32 -7.78
C VAL A 62 -20.59 11.28 -8.47
N ASP A 63 -21.71 10.89 -7.88
CA ASP A 63 -22.60 9.86 -8.45
C ASP A 63 -23.15 10.27 -9.81
N ARG A 64 -23.50 11.55 -9.97
CA ARG A 64 -23.94 12.08 -11.26
C ARG A 64 -22.83 11.99 -12.32
N GLU A 65 -21.61 12.44 -12.00
CA GLU A 65 -20.48 12.34 -12.94
C GLU A 65 -20.19 10.88 -13.28
N MET A 66 -20.20 9.96 -12.31
CA MET A 66 -19.97 8.54 -12.59
C MET A 66 -21.04 7.99 -13.53
N ALA A 67 -22.33 8.25 -13.26
CA ALA A 67 -23.41 7.82 -14.13
C ALA A 67 -23.30 8.40 -15.55
N GLU A 68 -23.02 9.70 -15.70
CA GLU A 68 -22.81 10.37 -17.00
C GLU A 68 -21.62 9.78 -17.78
N LYS A 69 -20.63 9.20 -17.09
CA LYS A 69 -19.46 8.57 -17.68
C LYS A 69 -19.57 7.05 -17.80
N CYS A 70 -20.76 6.47 -17.62
CA CYS A 70 -20.99 5.03 -17.66
C CYS A 70 -20.24 4.24 -16.58
N GLY A 71 -20.21 4.78 -15.37
CA GLY A 71 -19.73 4.11 -14.17
C GLY A 71 -20.76 4.17 -13.04
N SER A 72 -20.50 3.41 -11.99
CA SER A 72 -21.29 3.38 -10.77
C SER A 72 -20.37 3.47 -9.55
N THR A 73 -20.72 4.31 -8.57
CA THR A 73 -19.93 4.47 -7.35
C THR A 73 -20.12 3.27 -6.42
N VAL A 74 -19.03 2.64 -6.00
CA VAL A 74 -19.00 1.56 -4.98
C VAL A 74 -18.76 2.15 -3.60
N SER A 75 -17.80 3.05 -3.49
CA SER A 75 -17.47 3.78 -2.28
C SER A 75 -16.97 5.19 -2.62
N TYR A 76 -17.13 6.11 -1.67
CA TYR A 76 -16.59 7.46 -1.79
C TYR A 76 -16.04 7.93 -0.45
N PHE A 77 -14.82 8.45 -0.49
CA PHE A 77 -14.10 9.01 0.66
C PHE A 77 -14.04 10.54 0.49
N PRO A 78 -15.05 11.29 0.96
CA PRO A 78 -15.15 12.73 0.73
C PRO A 78 -13.98 13.51 1.31
N GLU A 79 -13.37 13.04 2.40
CA GLU A 79 -12.25 13.70 3.07
C GLU A 79 -11.02 13.83 2.17
N ILE A 80 -10.82 12.85 1.28
CA ILE A 80 -9.69 12.80 0.35
C ILE A 80 -10.13 13.02 -1.11
N GLY A 81 -11.43 13.09 -1.37
CA GLY A 81 -11.96 13.25 -2.73
C GLY A 81 -11.60 12.08 -3.63
N VAL A 82 -11.69 10.85 -3.13
CA VAL A 82 -11.43 9.63 -3.91
C VAL A 82 -12.69 8.79 -3.92
N ALA A 83 -13.17 8.45 -5.11
CA ALA A 83 -14.22 7.46 -5.30
C ALA A 83 -13.62 6.14 -5.78
N VAL A 84 -14.21 5.02 -5.38
CA VAL A 84 -14.07 3.76 -6.09
C VAL A 84 -15.30 3.58 -6.93
N ALA A 85 -15.13 3.47 -8.24
CA ALA A 85 -16.20 3.30 -9.20
C ALA A 85 -16.01 2.02 -10.01
N VAL A 86 -17.09 1.40 -10.44
CA VAL A 86 -17.07 0.25 -11.34
C VAL A 86 -17.63 0.66 -12.70
N SER A 87 -16.96 0.26 -13.77
CA SER A 87 -17.41 0.49 -15.14
C SER A 87 -17.05 -0.71 -16.03
N ARG A 88 -17.91 -1.00 -17.00
CA ARG A 88 -17.69 -2.00 -18.07
C ARG A 88 -17.12 -1.37 -19.33
N ASN A 89 -17.18 -0.03 -19.44
CA ASN A 89 -16.76 0.68 -20.63
C ASN A 89 -15.24 0.66 -20.79
N ALA A 90 -14.77 0.13 -21.92
CA ALA A 90 -13.35 0.10 -22.25
C ALA A 90 -12.71 1.49 -22.32
N ASP A 91 -13.48 2.56 -22.53
CA ASP A 91 -13.02 3.95 -22.58
C ASP A 91 -13.33 4.76 -21.30
N PHE A 92 -13.72 4.11 -20.19
CA PHE A 92 -14.12 4.79 -18.95
C PHE A 92 -13.04 5.77 -18.42
N GLN A 93 -11.78 5.35 -18.45
CA GLN A 93 -10.65 6.19 -18.04
C GLN A 93 -10.56 7.47 -18.88
N GLN A 94 -10.79 7.37 -20.19
CA GLN A 94 -10.77 8.50 -21.12
C GLN A 94 -11.98 9.41 -20.89
N ARG A 95 -13.15 8.83 -20.59
CA ARG A 95 -14.39 9.55 -20.29
C ARG A 95 -14.29 10.43 -19.04
N VAL A 96 -13.60 9.96 -18.00
CA VAL A 96 -13.35 10.68 -16.75
C VAL A 96 -12.13 11.60 -16.84
N GLY A 97 -11.09 11.13 -17.54
CA GLY A 97 -9.81 11.80 -17.73
C GLY A 97 -8.64 10.89 -17.31
N PRO A 98 -7.61 10.72 -18.16
CA PRO A 98 -6.56 9.73 -17.92
C PRO A 98 -5.67 10.03 -16.70
N PHE A 99 -5.65 11.27 -16.21
CA PHE A 99 -4.96 11.65 -14.96
C PHE A 99 -5.86 11.59 -13.71
N ARG A 100 -7.15 11.26 -13.88
CA ARG A 100 -8.16 11.24 -12.80
C ARG A 100 -8.68 9.86 -12.50
N ALA A 101 -8.55 8.90 -13.40
CA ALA A 101 -9.05 7.54 -13.22
C ALA A 101 -7.96 6.51 -13.53
N TYR A 102 -7.92 5.45 -12.73
CA TYR A 102 -7.02 4.32 -12.93
C TYR A 102 -7.64 3.01 -12.44
N SER A 103 -7.37 1.91 -13.14
CA SER A 103 -7.80 0.56 -12.76
C SER A 103 -6.66 -0.43 -12.91
N GLY A 104 -6.20 -0.98 -11.78
CA GLY A 104 -5.20 -2.05 -11.78
C GLY A 104 -5.73 -3.34 -12.40
N GLY A 105 -6.96 -3.72 -12.06
CA GLY A 105 -7.62 -4.91 -12.62
C GLY A 105 -7.77 -4.85 -14.14
N LYS A 106 -8.12 -3.68 -14.70
CA LYS A 106 -8.20 -3.52 -16.16
C LYS A 106 -6.83 -3.60 -16.82
N GLU A 107 -5.81 -2.99 -16.23
CA GLU A 107 -4.44 -3.11 -16.74
C GLU A 107 -4.01 -4.59 -16.74
N VAL A 108 -4.24 -5.34 -15.65
CA VAL A 108 -4.04 -6.80 -15.55
C VAL A 108 -4.75 -7.59 -16.65
N ALA A 109 -5.96 -7.19 -17.00
CA ALA A 109 -6.76 -7.85 -18.02
C ALA A 109 -6.48 -7.42 -19.46
N GLU A 110 -5.48 -6.56 -19.70
CA GLU A 110 -5.05 -6.22 -21.07
C GLU A 110 -4.73 -7.47 -21.89
N ALA A 111 -4.98 -7.38 -23.21
CA ALA A 111 -4.83 -8.50 -24.12
C ALA A 111 -3.41 -9.12 -24.06
N PRO A 112 -3.30 -10.46 -24.02
CA PRO A 112 -2.01 -11.13 -24.14
C PRO A 112 -1.28 -10.70 -25.42
N GLY A 113 0.03 -10.41 -25.31
CA GLY A 113 0.87 -10.02 -26.45
C GLY A 113 1.20 -8.52 -26.54
N THR A 114 0.65 -7.66 -25.69
CA THR A 114 1.18 -6.29 -25.54
C THR A 114 2.54 -6.31 -24.83
N ALA A 115 3.37 -5.29 -25.06
CA ALA A 115 4.65 -5.15 -24.35
C ALA A 115 4.45 -5.10 -22.82
N ALA A 116 3.41 -4.40 -22.35
CA ALA A 116 3.06 -4.34 -20.93
C ALA A 116 2.60 -5.70 -20.37
N ALA A 117 1.77 -6.45 -21.09
CA ALA A 117 1.38 -7.80 -20.67
C ALA A 117 2.60 -8.75 -20.63
N GLY A 118 3.50 -8.64 -21.62
CA GLY A 118 4.75 -9.39 -21.66
C GLY A 118 5.69 -9.06 -20.50
N MET A 119 5.90 -7.77 -20.20
CA MET A 119 6.73 -7.35 -19.06
C MET A 119 6.16 -7.84 -17.74
N ARG A 120 4.84 -7.79 -17.53
CA ARG A 120 4.21 -8.31 -16.30
C ARG A 120 4.29 -9.82 -16.20
N ALA A 121 4.11 -10.54 -17.31
CA ALA A 121 4.31 -11.97 -17.34
C ALA A 121 5.77 -12.34 -16.99
N ASN A 122 6.74 -11.60 -17.56
CA ASN A 122 8.16 -11.77 -17.25
C ASN A 122 8.49 -11.38 -15.81
N ALA A 123 7.93 -10.30 -15.28
CA ALA A 123 8.12 -9.87 -13.90
C ALA A 123 7.52 -10.88 -12.91
N ARG A 124 6.36 -11.47 -13.22
CA ARG A 124 5.80 -12.58 -12.43
C ARG A 124 6.67 -13.83 -12.51
N ALA A 125 7.21 -14.16 -13.68
CA ALA A 125 8.10 -15.30 -13.87
C ALA A 125 9.47 -15.10 -13.18
N ASN A 126 10.07 -13.91 -13.27
CA ASN A 126 11.32 -13.55 -12.60
C ASN A 126 11.13 -13.33 -11.10
N GLY A 127 10.00 -12.76 -10.73
CA GLY A 127 9.47 -12.68 -9.37
C GLY A 127 9.10 -14.04 -8.81
N ALA A 128 9.17 -15.14 -9.56
CA ALA A 128 9.14 -16.48 -8.96
C ALA A 128 10.32 -16.72 -8.02
N ALA A 129 11.44 -16.00 -8.16
CA ALA A 129 12.50 -15.96 -7.14
C ALA A 129 12.02 -15.30 -5.82
N ASP A 130 11.13 -14.31 -5.90
CA ASP A 130 10.47 -13.67 -4.75
C ASP A 130 9.33 -14.56 -4.20
N ALA A 131 8.54 -15.17 -5.08
CA ALA A 131 7.50 -16.13 -4.70
C ALA A 131 8.09 -17.38 -4.03
N THR A 132 9.27 -17.85 -4.47
CA THR A 132 10.01 -18.89 -3.75
C THR A 132 10.59 -18.35 -2.46
N LEU A 133 11.01 -17.09 -2.37
CA LEU A 133 11.51 -16.45 -1.12
C LEU A 133 10.44 -16.46 -0.01
N GLU A 134 9.23 -16.07 -0.36
CA GLU A 134 8.08 -15.99 0.54
C GLU A 134 7.26 -17.30 0.59
N GLN A 135 7.70 -18.36 -0.09
CA GLN A 135 7.09 -19.68 0.01
C GLN A 135 7.33 -20.26 1.41
N THR A 136 6.24 -20.76 2.01
CA THR A 136 6.31 -21.40 3.33
C THR A 136 7.13 -22.68 3.25
N THR A 137 8.18 -22.74 4.07
CA THR A 137 8.79 -24.02 4.44
C THR A 137 8.20 -24.45 5.77
N ALA A 138 7.43 -25.54 5.76
CA ALA A 138 6.78 -26.07 6.95
C ALA A 138 7.83 -26.46 8.00
N VAL A 139 7.55 -26.13 9.26
CA VAL A 139 8.37 -26.57 10.39
C VAL A 139 7.60 -27.66 11.11
N ALA A 140 8.28 -28.80 11.34
CA ALA A 140 7.71 -29.86 12.15
C ALA A 140 7.38 -29.33 13.54
N ALA A 141 6.26 -29.75 14.11
CA ALA A 141 5.90 -29.39 15.48
C ALA A 141 7.04 -29.82 16.43
N SER A 142 7.85 -28.87 16.89
CA SER A 142 8.88 -29.08 17.90
C SER A 142 8.33 -28.72 19.27
N ALA A 143 8.90 -29.31 20.32
CA ALA A 143 8.55 -28.97 21.70
C ALA A 143 9.02 -27.54 22.08
N ASP A 144 10.02 -27.00 21.38
CA ASP A 144 10.55 -25.66 21.60
C ASP A 144 10.75 -24.94 20.25
N LEU A 145 9.84 -24.02 19.93
CA LEU A 145 9.93 -23.13 18.77
C LEU A 145 10.70 -21.85 19.12
N ALA A 146 10.80 -21.47 20.39
CA ALA A 146 11.52 -20.27 20.82
C ALA A 146 13.01 -20.36 20.48
N ALA A 147 13.61 -21.56 20.60
CA ALA A 147 14.98 -21.82 20.18
C ALA A 147 15.22 -21.50 18.69
N GLN A 148 14.21 -21.68 17.84
CA GLN A 148 14.28 -21.44 16.39
C GLN A 148 13.99 -19.99 15.97
N GLN A 149 13.54 -19.14 16.90
CA GLN A 149 13.25 -17.72 16.63
C GLN A 149 14.50 -16.83 16.85
N TRP A 150 15.53 -17.04 16.05
CA TRP A 150 16.74 -16.20 16.07
C TRP A 150 16.42 -14.74 15.75
N ASP A 151 15.44 -14.51 14.89
CA ASP A 151 14.91 -13.21 14.47
C ASP A 151 14.39 -12.41 15.67
N MET A 152 13.62 -13.05 16.55
CA MET A 152 13.14 -12.44 17.79
C MET A 152 14.29 -12.11 18.75
N ARG A 153 15.30 -12.99 18.85
CA ARG A 153 16.49 -12.74 19.68
C ARG A 153 17.35 -11.60 19.14
N ALA A 154 17.51 -11.50 17.81
CA ALA A 154 18.30 -10.46 17.17
C ALA A 154 17.84 -9.05 17.54
N ILE A 155 16.53 -8.85 17.75
CA ILE A 155 15.93 -7.57 18.16
C ILE A 155 15.60 -7.49 19.66
N LYS A 156 16.01 -8.50 20.45
CA LYS A 156 15.78 -8.57 21.91
C LYS A 156 14.30 -8.56 22.30
N ALA A 157 13.43 -9.16 21.48
CA ALA A 157 11.99 -9.24 21.74
C ALA A 157 11.65 -10.09 22.98
N PRO A 158 12.26 -11.28 23.21
CA PRO A 158 11.98 -12.06 24.43
C PRO A 158 12.27 -11.30 25.73
N GLU A 159 13.33 -10.50 25.77
CA GLU A 159 13.68 -9.64 26.90
C GLU A 159 12.70 -8.48 27.05
N ALA A 160 12.27 -7.88 25.94
CA ALA A 160 11.26 -6.83 25.96
C ALA A 160 9.93 -7.34 26.53
N ASN A 161 9.51 -8.55 26.14
CA ASN A 161 8.27 -9.18 26.59
C ASN A 161 8.22 -9.40 28.10
N LYS A 162 9.37 -9.63 28.75
CA LYS A 162 9.49 -9.73 30.22
C LYS A 162 9.29 -8.38 30.93
N VAL A 163 9.55 -7.27 30.25
CA VAL A 163 9.41 -5.91 30.79
C VAL A 163 8.01 -5.36 30.51
N ASN A 164 7.59 -5.42 29.25
CA ASN A 164 6.28 -4.95 28.79
C ASN A 164 5.89 -5.71 27.50
N PRO A 165 4.93 -6.64 27.55
CA PRO A 165 4.50 -7.39 26.36
C PRO A 165 3.61 -6.57 25.40
N GLY A 166 3.36 -5.30 25.68
CA GLY A 166 2.41 -4.45 24.97
C GLY A 166 1.08 -4.29 25.71
N SER A 167 0.19 -3.50 25.12
CA SER A 167 -1.10 -3.15 25.71
C SER A 167 -2.25 -3.58 24.81
N GLY A 168 -3.25 -4.28 25.37
CA GLY A 168 -4.46 -4.68 24.65
C GLY A 168 -5.36 -3.51 24.22
N ARG A 169 -4.97 -2.25 24.52
CA ARG A 169 -5.59 -1.02 24.01
C ARG A 169 -5.01 -0.57 22.67
N VAL A 170 -3.88 -1.15 22.25
CA VAL A 170 -3.26 -0.91 20.96
C VAL A 170 -3.70 -2.01 20.01
N THR A 171 -4.25 -1.63 18.87
CA THR A 171 -4.58 -2.54 17.77
C THR A 171 -3.65 -2.26 16.61
N VAL A 172 -2.91 -3.26 16.16
CA VAL A 172 -2.07 -3.17 14.95
C VAL A 172 -2.89 -3.66 13.76
N GLY A 173 -3.00 -2.84 12.72
CA GLY A 173 -3.61 -3.24 11.46
C GLY A 173 -2.63 -4.05 10.62
N VAL A 174 -2.95 -5.32 10.35
CA VAL A 174 -2.21 -6.18 9.42
C VAL A 174 -2.88 -6.06 8.06
N ILE A 175 -2.35 -5.19 7.21
CA ILE A 175 -2.88 -4.94 5.86
C ILE A 175 -2.21 -5.93 4.90
N ASP A 176 -2.89 -7.04 4.60
CA ASP A 176 -2.24 -8.21 3.99
C ASP A 176 -3.25 -9.18 3.30
N SER A 177 -2.94 -10.47 3.18
CA SER A 177 -3.74 -11.50 2.51
C SER A 177 -4.87 -12.11 3.36
N GLY A 178 -5.05 -11.61 4.57
CA GLY A 178 -5.97 -12.16 5.57
C GLY A 178 -5.23 -12.89 6.68
N VAL A 179 -5.90 -13.09 7.82
CA VAL A 179 -5.31 -13.74 8.99
C VAL A 179 -6.22 -14.87 9.49
N GLU A 180 -5.65 -16.05 9.72
CA GLU A 180 -6.38 -17.17 10.34
C GLU A 180 -6.71 -16.83 11.80
N ALA A 181 -7.94 -16.35 12.05
CA ALA A 181 -8.36 -15.96 13.39
C ALA A 181 -8.37 -17.10 14.42
N THR A 182 -8.51 -18.33 13.94
CA THR A 182 -8.60 -19.54 14.76
C THR A 182 -7.24 -20.15 15.08
N HIS A 183 -6.14 -19.60 14.54
CA HIS A 183 -4.80 -20.10 14.83
C HIS A 183 -4.54 -20.03 16.35
N PRO A 184 -4.11 -21.13 17.02
CA PRO A 184 -3.97 -21.17 18.47
C PRO A 184 -3.08 -20.07 19.04
N ALA A 185 -2.01 -19.73 18.34
CA ALA A 185 -1.09 -18.65 18.72
C ALA A 185 -1.57 -17.22 18.41
N LEU A 186 -2.71 -17.04 17.72
CA LEU A 186 -3.23 -15.72 17.33
C LEU A 186 -4.62 -15.40 17.89
N ALA A 187 -5.41 -16.42 18.22
CA ALA A 187 -6.80 -16.27 18.64
C ALA A 187 -6.97 -15.29 19.83
N HIS A 188 -5.96 -15.15 20.70
CA HIS A 188 -5.99 -14.18 21.82
C HIS A 188 -5.86 -12.71 21.37
N ALA A 189 -5.22 -12.45 20.24
CA ALA A 189 -4.88 -11.13 19.74
C ALA A 189 -5.89 -10.58 18.74
N ILE A 190 -6.60 -11.43 17.99
CA ILE A 190 -7.47 -10.98 16.89
C ILE A 190 -8.68 -10.19 17.40
N ASP A 191 -8.82 -8.96 16.92
CA ASP A 191 -10.00 -8.11 17.09
C ASP A 191 -10.87 -8.15 15.83
N ALA A 192 -11.73 -9.16 15.75
CA ALA A 192 -12.65 -9.37 14.63
C ALA A 192 -13.56 -8.16 14.35
N LYS A 193 -13.88 -7.35 15.38
CA LYS A 193 -14.73 -6.16 15.19
C LYS A 193 -14.03 -5.06 14.42
N SER A 194 -12.70 -5.06 14.41
CA SER A 194 -11.86 -4.07 13.71
C SER A 194 -11.26 -4.61 12.41
N SER A 195 -11.44 -5.90 12.11
CA SER A 195 -11.02 -6.52 10.85
C SER A 195 -11.99 -6.20 9.69
N ALA A 196 -11.47 -6.16 8.46
CA ALA A 196 -12.27 -5.98 7.24
C ALA A 196 -11.54 -6.49 5.98
N GLY A 197 -12.30 -6.96 5.00
CA GLY A 197 -11.83 -7.11 3.62
C GLY A 197 -12.01 -5.81 2.84
N CYS A 198 -11.03 -5.46 2.01
CA CYS A 198 -11.02 -4.21 1.24
C CYS A 198 -10.94 -4.43 -0.28
N LEU A 199 -10.99 -5.68 -0.76
CA LEU A 199 -10.77 -6.03 -2.17
C LEU A 199 -11.69 -5.29 -3.17
N SER A 200 -12.91 -4.94 -2.75
CA SER A 200 -13.86 -4.19 -3.60
C SER A 200 -13.63 -2.66 -3.59
N GLY A 201 -12.67 -2.17 -2.81
CA GLY A 201 -12.52 -0.76 -2.48
C GLY A 201 -13.54 -0.24 -1.45
N LYS A 202 -14.32 -1.13 -0.86
CA LYS A 202 -15.23 -0.88 0.27
C LYS A 202 -15.00 -1.92 1.35
N ALA A 203 -14.94 -1.47 2.61
CA ALA A 203 -14.74 -2.35 3.75
C ALA A 203 -15.92 -3.33 3.91
N ASP A 204 -15.59 -4.63 4.01
CA ASP A 204 -16.50 -5.71 4.34
C ASP A 204 -16.05 -6.38 5.65
N THR A 205 -16.87 -6.25 6.69
CA THR A 205 -16.56 -6.77 8.03
C THR A 205 -16.93 -8.25 8.22
N ALA A 206 -17.49 -8.91 7.21
CA ALA A 206 -17.79 -10.34 7.28
C ALA A 206 -16.50 -11.13 7.52
N ALA A 207 -16.55 -12.15 8.39
CA ALA A 207 -15.38 -12.94 8.75
C ALA A 207 -14.65 -13.53 7.53
N ALA A 208 -15.41 -14.02 6.54
CA ALA A 208 -14.86 -14.56 5.31
C ALA A 208 -14.12 -13.52 4.45
N ALA A 209 -14.47 -12.23 4.56
CA ALA A 209 -13.87 -11.17 3.75
C ALA A 209 -12.45 -10.81 4.19
N TRP A 210 -12.06 -11.15 5.43
CA TRP A 210 -10.73 -10.90 5.97
C TRP A 210 -9.99 -12.18 6.41
N ALA A 211 -10.60 -13.34 6.22
CA ALA A 211 -9.93 -14.63 6.34
C ALA A 211 -8.94 -14.84 5.17
N PRO A 212 -7.86 -15.61 5.38
CA PRO A 212 -6.98 -16.02 4.30
C PRO A 212 -7.73 -16.95 3.34
N THR A 213 -7.40 -16.84 2.06
CA THR A 213 -8.00 -17.63 0.98
C THR A 213 -6.96 -18.53 0.32
N THR A 214 -6.08 -17.96 -0.49
CA THR A 214 -5.04 -18.67 -1.25
C THR A 214 -3.62 -18.45 -0.71
N SER A 215 -3.46 -17.63 0.34
CA SER A 215 -2.17 -17.23 0.88
C SER A 215 -2.18 -17.22 2.41
N ASP A 216 -1.12 -17.76 3.00
CA ASP A 216 -0.85 -17.76 4.45
C ASP A 216 0.00 -16.57 4.91
N HIS A 217 0.40 -15.70 3.97
CA HIS A 217 1.33 -14.60 4.20
C HIS A 217 0.91 -13.67 5.33
N GLY A 218 -0.35 -13.19 5.33
CA GLY A 218 -0.85 -12.34 6.41
C GLY A 218 -0.91 -13.03 7.77
N THR A 219 -1.10 -14.35 7.81
CA THR A 219 -1.03 -15.13 9.05
C THR A 219 0.41 -15.20 9.57
N HIS A 220 1.40 -15.33 8.68
CA HIS A 220 2.83 -15.26 9.04
C HIS A 220 3.23 -13.90 9.59
N VAL A 221 2.82 -12.83 8.91
CA VAL A 221 3.02 -11.45 9.35
C VAL A 221 2.38 -11.20 10.74
N ALA A 222 1.16 -11.68 10.96
CA ALA A 222 0.45 -11.55 12.23
C ALA A 222 1.18 -12.26 13.39
N GLY A 223 1.70 -13.47 13.17
CA GLY A 223 2.46 -14.22 14.16
C GLY A 223 3.74 -13.51 14.58
N THR A 224 4.45 -12.90 13.63
CA THR A 224 5.67 -12.13 13.90
C THR A 224 5.36 -10.94 14.81
N ILE A 225 4.23 -10.27 14.61
CA ILE A 225 3.85 -9.11 15.44
C ILE A 225 3.41 -9.55 16.84
N ALA A 226 2.39 -10.40 16.96
CA ALA A 226 1.71 -10.64 18.24
C ALA A 226 1.41 -12.11 18.56
N GLY A 227 2.03 -13.05 17.84
CA GLY A 227 1.89 -14.47 18.12
C GLY A 227 2.26 -14.84 19.56
N LYS A 228 1.55 -15.80 20.14
CA LYS A 228 1.85 -16.30 21.48
C LYS A 228 1.35 -17.73 21.65
N ASP A 229 2.28 -18.68 21.75
CA ASP A 229 1.99 -20.07 22.08
C ASP A 229 2.87 -20.51 23.26
N PRO A 230 2.33 -20.49 24.49
CA PRO A 230 3.06 -20.91 25.68
C PRO A 230 3.49 -22.38 25.66
N ALA A 231 2.82 -23.25 24.89
CA ALA A 231 3.12 -24.68 24.87
C ALA A 231 4.43 -24.99 24.13
N THR A 232 4.75 -24.19 23.12
CA THR A 232 5.97 -24.33 22.30
C THR A 232 7.00 -23.22 22.56
N GLY A 233 6.65 -22.22 23.38
CA GLY A 233 7.47 -21.05 23.65
C GLY A 233 7.45 -19.99 22.53
N PHE A 234 6.75 -20.23 21.42
CA PHE A 234 6.67 -19.30 20.31
C PHE A 234 6.07 -17.95 20.74
N THR A 235 6.72 -16.86 20.35
CA THR A 235 6.27 -15.49 20.65
C THR A 235 6.59 -14.54 19.50
N GLY A 236 5.66 -13.63 19.23
CA GLY A 236 5.91 -12.44 18.42
C GLY A 236 6.60 -11.34 19.22
N VAL A 237 6.85 -10.21 18.55
CA VAL A 237 7.53 -9.05 19.11
C VAL A 237 6.75 -8.40 20.26
N VAL A 238 5.42 -8.37 20.17
CA VAL A 238 4.54 -7.65 21.08
C VAL A 238 3.23 -8.44 21.34
N PRO A 239 3.29 -9.57 22.07
CA PRO A 239 2.18 -10.51 22.19
C PRO A 239 0.97 -9.99 22.99
N GLY A 240 1.07 -8.81 23.62
CA GLY A 240 0.02 -8.20 24.45
C GLY A 240 -0.90 -7.22 23.72
N VAL A 241 -0.69 -6.94 22.43
CA VAL A 241 -1.56 -6.05 21.63
C VAL A 241 -2.73 -6.81 20.99
N LYS A 242 -3.64 -6.07 20.38
CA LYS A 242 -4.64 -6.62 19.46
C LYS A 242 -4.17 -6.51 18.01
N LEU A 243 -4.68 -7.38 17.15
CA LEU A 243 -4.47 -7.38 15.72
C LEU A 243 -5.81 -7.22 15.00
N ALA A 244 -5.86 -6.37 13.99
CA ALA A 244 -6.96 -6.33 13.03
C ALA A 244 -6.46 -6.84 11.68
N SER A 245 -7.17 -7.80 11.08
CA SER A 245 -6.88 -8.27 9.74
C SER A 245 -7.56 -7.35 8.72
N VAL A 246 -6.78 -6.72 7.86
CA VAL A 246 -7.28 -5.85 6.79
C VAL A 246 -6.88 -6.47 5.45
N LYS A 247 -7.75 -7.28 4.85
CA LYS A 247 -7.39 -8.05 3.66
C LYS A 247 -7.43 -7.18 2.39
N VAL A 248 -6.29 -7.07 1.71
CA VAL A 248 -6.11 -6.31 0.47
C VAL A 248 -5.52 -7.13 -0.68
N VAL A 249 -4.95 -8.31 -0.38
CA VAL A 249 -4.40 -9.21 -1.40
C VAL A 249 -5.53 -10.11 -1.92
N ASN A 250 -5.76 -10.05 -3.23
CA ASN A 250 -6.70 -10.93 -3.93
C ASN A 250 -6.13 -12.34 -4.13
N ASP A 251 -6.90 -13.23 -4.74
CA ASP A 251 -6.51 -14.63 -4.88
C ASP A 251 -5.40 -14.83 -5.92
N GLU A 252 -5.17 -13.84 -6.78
CA GLU A 252 -4.04 -13.76 -7.71
C GLU A 252 -2.74 -13.23 -7.07
N GLY A 253 -2.77 -12.87 -5.78
CA GLY A 253 -1.62 -12.34 -5.06
C GLY A 253 -1.35 -10.85 -5.30
N LEU A 254 -2.32 -10.10 -5.83
CA LEU A 254 -2.18 -8.70 -6.22
C LEU A 254 -2.91 -7.75 -5.26
N ILE A 255 -2.38 -6.54 -5.12
CA ILE A 255 -2.99 -5.45 -4.33
C ILE A 255 -3.29 -4.26 -5.23
N TYR A 256 -4.55 -4.02 -5.58
CA TYR A 256 -4.92 -2.86 -6.39
C TYR A 256 -5.08 -1.56 -5.59
N PRO A 257 -4.94 -0.37 -6.22
CA PRO A 257 -5.04 0.92 -5.53
C PRO A 257 -6.33 1.12 -4.74
N GLU A 258 -7.48 0.64 -5.23
CA GLU A 258 -8.76 0.74 -4.54
C GLU A 258 -8.77 -0.01 -3.20
N ALA A 259 -8.12 -1.18 -3.15
CA ALA A 259 -8.02 -1.97 -1.92
C ALA A 259 -7.08 -1.29 -0.91
N ALA A 260 -5.95 -0.76 -1.38
CA ALA A 260 -5.02 0.01 -0.55
C ALA A 260 -5.69 1.27 0.03
N VAL A 261 -6.42 2.04 -0.79
CA VAL A 261 -7.18 3.22 -0.34
C VAL A 261 -8.19 2.84 0.73
N CYS A 262 -8.99 1.78 0.50
CA CYS A 262 -9.93 1.28 1.49
C CYS A 262 -9.23 0.93 2.82
N ALA A 263 -8.09 0.25 2.78
CA ALA A 263 -7.38 -0.19 3.97
C ALA A 263 -6.82 0.97 4.81
N PHE A 264 -6.23 1.98 4.18
CA PHE A 264 -5.74 3.16 4.90
C PHE A 264 -6.88 4.00 5.49
N MET A 265 -7.99 4.15 4.76
CA MET A 265 -9.18 4.84 5.26
C MET A 265 -9.81 4.07 6.43
N TRP A 266 -9.92 2.74 6.33
CA TRP A 266 -10.39 1.89 7.41
C TRP A 266 -9.50 1.97 8.66
N SER A 267 -8.18 1.93 8.47
CA SER A 267 -7.21 2.07 9.56
C SER A 267 -7.33 3.41 10.29
N ALA A 268 -7.57 4.47 9.53
CA ALA A 268 -7.81 5.82 10.05
C ALA A 268 -9.13 5.90 10.84
N GLU A 269 -10.19 5.28 10.34
CA GLU A 269 -11.51 5.23 10.99
C GLU A 269 -11.48 4.41 12.28
N ARG A 270 -10.77 3.27 12.28
CA ARG A 270 -10.61 2.42 13.46
C ARG A 270 -9.56 2.91 14.46
N GLY A 271 -8.78 3.93 14.09
CA GLY A 271 -7.81 4.57 14.97
C GLY A 271 -6.63 3.66 15.34
N PHE A 272 -6.14 2.85 14.39
CA PHE A 272 -4.96 2.02 14.61
C PHE A 272 -3.72 2.92 14.79
N PRO A 273 -2.98 2.84 15.91
CA PRO A 273 -1.74 3.62 16.04
C PRO A 273 -0.64 3.15 15.09
N VAL A 274 -0.68 1.88 14.66
CA VAL A 274 0.33 1.28 13.76
C VAL A 274 -0.35 0.36 12.75
N THR A 275 0.11 0.39 11.50
CA THR A 275 -0.18 -0.64 10.48
C THR A 275 1.10 -1.27 9.96
N ASN A 276 1.01 -2.53 9.57
CA ASN A 276 2.04 -3.23 8.80
C ASN A 276 1.57 -3.43 7.35
N ASN A 277 2.45 -3.14 6.40
CA ASN A 277 2.20 -3.20 4.96
C ASN A 277 3.34 -4.00 4.29
N SER A 278 3.21 -5.32 4.29
CA SER A 278 4.21 -6.24 3.72
C SER A 278 3.96 -6.50 2.23
N TYR A 279 3.75 -5.43 1.46
CA TYR A 279 3.43 -5.49 0.03
C TYR A 279 3.81 -4.19 -0.68
N TYR A 280 3.72 -4.19 -2.01
CA TYR A 280 3.59 -2.96 -2.81
C TYR A 280 2.29 -2.99 -3.62
N VAL A 281 1.82 -1.83 -4.09
CA VAL A 281 0.56 -1.72 -4.83
C VAL A 281 0.76 -2.15 -6.29
N ASP A 282 0.06 -3.19 -6.73
CA ASP A 282 0.03 -3.72 -8.09
C ASP A 282 -0.84 -2.90 -9.05
N PRO A 283 -0.69 -3.09 -10.37
CA PRO A 283 0.22 -4.02 -11.08
C PRO A 283 1.60 -3.49 -11.44
N GLY A 284 1.84 -2.18 -11.36
CA GLY A 284 3.18 -1.61 -11.54
C GLY A 284 4.00 -1.70 -10.27
N MET A 285 5.32 -1.70 -10.40
CA MET A 285 6.18 -1.56 -9.22
C MET A 285 6.34 -0.09 -8.87
N PHE A 286 6.48 0.78 -9.87
CA PHE A 286 6.63 2.22 -9.71
C PHE A 286 5.38 2.94 -10.23
N TYR A 287 4.94 3.95 -9.47
CA TYR A 287 3.88 4.86 -9.87
C TYR A 287 4.47 6.25 -10.03
N CYS A 288 4.37 6.78 -11.24
CA CYS A 288 4.90 8.09 -11.58
C CYS A 288 3.80 9.16 -11.56
N PRO A 289 3.86 10.18 -10.68
CA PRO A 289 2.77 11.12 -10.45
C PRO A 289 2.43 12.02 -11.65
N LYS A 290 3.28 12.03 -12.69
CA LYS A 290 3.11 12.82 -13.91
C LYS A 290 2.74 11.97 -15.13
N GLN A 291 2.61 10.65 -14.97
CA GLN A 291 2.24 9.76 -16.07
C GLN A 291 0.71 9.54 -16.10
N PRO A 292 0.09 9.49 -17.30
CA PRO A 292 -1.31 9.10 -17.44
C PRO A 292 -1.59 7.75 -16.78
N GLY A 293 -2.70 7.62 -16.08
CA GLY A 293 -3.03 6.43 -15.28
C GLY A 293 -2.35 6.47 -13.91
N ASP A 294 -1.02 6.38 -13.88
CA ASP A 294 -0.24 6.34 -12.63
C ASP A 294 -0.54 7.51 -11.70
N ALA A 295 -0.69 8.72 -12.25
CA ALA A 295 -1.00 9.91 -11.47
C ALA A 295 -2.26 9.75 -10.61
N ALA A 296 -3.28 9.06 -11.14
CA ALA A 296 -4.52 8.83 -10.41
C ALA A 296 -4.35 7.83 -9.25
N ALA A 297 -3.65 6.71 -9.50
CA ALA A 297 -3.34 5.72 -8.48
C ALA A 297 -2.42 6.28 -7.39
N TYR A 298 -1.33 6.94 -7.80
CA TYR A 298 -0.37 7.58 -6.91
C TYR A 298 -1.07 8.55 -5.96
N GLU A 299 -1.85 9.47 -6.51
CA GLU A 299 -2.50 10.51 -5.71
C GLU A 299 -3.61 9.93 -4.81
N ALA A 300 -4.36 8.92 -5.27
CA ALA A 300 -5.37 8.25 -4.44
C ALA A 300 -4.75 7.59 -3.21
N VAL A 301 -3.69 6.80 -3.41
CA VAL A 301 -2.97 6.12 -2.31
C VAL A 301 -2.28 7.15 -1.43
N ARG A 302 -1.56 8.14 -1.99
CA ARG A 302 -0.90 9.22 -1.24
C ARG A 302 -1.87 9.96 -0.32
N ARG A 303 -3.05 10.32 -0.81
CA ARG A 303 -4.06 11.00 0.02
C ARG A 303 -4.59 10.11 1.13
N SER A 304 -4.81 8.83 0.87
CA SER A 304 -5.29 7.88 1.90
C SER A 304 -4.25 7.66 3.02
N VAL A 305 -2.96 7.55 2.66
CA VAL A 305 -1.85 7.46 3.62
C VAL A 305 -1.71 8.75 4.42
N ALA A 306 -1.73 9.91 3.76
CA ALA A 306 -1.65 11.20 4.45
C ALA A 306 -2.84 11.41 5.41
N TYR A 307 -4.04 10.98 5.01
CA TYR A 307 -5.23 11.03 5.86
C TYR A 307 -5.08 10.11 7.08
N SER A 308 -4.61 8.87 6.90
CA SER A 308 -4.41 7.94 8.01
C SER A 308 -3.36 8.45 8.99
N GLN A 309 -2.24 9.01 8.50
CA GLN A 309 -1.24 9.66 9.34
C GLN A 309 -1.81 10.85 10.11
N HIS A 310 -2.64 11.68 9.48
CA HIS A 310 -3.33 12.78 10.17
C HIS A 310 -4.28 12.29 11.27
N LYS A 311 -4.84 11.08 11.11
CA LYS A 311 -5.65 10.39 12.13
C LYS A 311 -4.84 9.63 13.18
N GLY A 312 -3.51 9.72 13.14
CA GLY A 312 -2.64 9.15 14.15
C GLY A 312 -2.08 7.77 13.82
N VAL A 313 -2.22 7.31 12.57
CA VAL A 313 -1.71 6.01 12.12
C VAL A 313 -0.25 6.12 11.66
N LEU A 314 0.66 5.37 12.27
CA LEU A 314 1.99 5.14 11.72
C LEU A 314 1.96 3.93 10.78
N ASN A 315 2.24 4.14 9.50
CA ASN A 315 2.33 3.05 8.53
C ASN A 315 3.78 2.56 8.43
N VAL A 316 4.00 1.26 8.63
CA VAL A 316 5.30 0.59 8.46
C VAL A 316 5.19 -0.32 7.23
N ALA A 317 6.15 -0.25 6.32
CA ALA A 317 6.11 -0.94 5.04
C ALA A 317 7.42 -1.65 4.71
N ALA A 318 7.32 -2.73 3.94
CA ALA A 318 8.46 -3.49 3.44
C ALA A 318 9.20 -2.72 2.33
N ALA A 319 10.54 -2.86 2.28
CA ALA A 319 11.35 -2.21 1.24
C ALA A 319 11.20 -2.84 -0.15
N GLY A 320 10.75 -4.10 -0.24
CA GLY A 320 10.69 -4.90 -1.47
C GLY A 320 11.91 -5.80 -1.66
N ASN A 321 11.76 -6.85 -2.47
CA ASN A 321 12.67 -8.01 -2.50
C ASN A 321 13.44 -8.15 -3.84
N SER A 322 13.69 -7.06 -4.55
CA SER A 322 14.33 -7.09 -5.88
C SER A 322 15.84 -6.82 -5.86
N GLY A 323 16.42 -6.56 -4.68
CA GLY A 323 17.82 -6.18 -4.54
C GLY A 323 18.16 -4.82 -5.15
N PHE A 324 17.16 -3.96 -5.36
CA PHE A 324 17.34 -2.68 -6.04
C PHE A 324 17.98 -1.64 -5.13
N ASP A 325 18.95 -0.91 -5.68
CA ASP A 325 19.21 0.46 -5.26
C ASP A 325 18.09 1.33 -5.83
N ILE A 326 17.09 1.64 -4.98
CA ILE A 326 15.83 2.26 -5.40
C ILE A 326 16.05 3.57 -6.17
N PRO A 327 16.92 4.51 -5.71
CA PRO A 327 17.16 5.77 -6.43
C PRO A 327 17.89 5.61 -7.76
N ALA A 328 18.51 4.45 -8.01
CA ALA A 328 19.21 4.16 -9.26
C ALA A 328 18.30 3.55 -10.34
N GLN A 329 17.04 3.24 -10.02
CA GLN A 329 16.11 2.65 -10.98
C GLN A 329 15.66 3.68 -12.02
N THR A 330 15.68 3.28 -13.30
CA THR A 330 15.31 4.14 -14.45
C THR A 330 14.17 3.56 -15.29
N THR A 331 13.71 2.35 -14.97
CA THR A 331 12.63 1.62 -15.66
C THR A 331 11.81 0.84 -14.67
N ASP A 332 10.51 0.69 -14.92
CA ASP A 332 9.65 -0.22 -14.14
C ASP A 332 9.79 -1.65 -14.67
N PRO A 333 10.11 -2.67 -13.83
CA PRO A 333 10.17 -4.06 -14.28
C PRO A 333 8.81 -4.61 -14.76
N ASN A 334 7.71 -4.04 -14.28
CA ASN A 334 6.34 -4.46 -14.57
C ASN A 334 5.71 -3.65 -15.71
N ARG A 335 6.26 -2.49 -16.10
CA ARG A 335 5.64 -1.60 -17.11
C ARG A 335 6.67 -1.01 -18.08
N PRO A 336 6.31 -0.78 -19.36
CA PRO A 336 7.20 -0.19 -20.34
C PRO A 336 7.24 1.35 -20.21
N HIS A 337 7.58 1.88 -19.03
CA HIS A 337 7.78 3.32 -18.83
C HIS A 337 9.11 3.63 -18.13
N ALA A 338 9.59 4.87 -18.32
CA ALA A 338 10.74 5.38 -17.60
C ALA A 338 10.35 5.76 -16.16
N VAL A 339 11.27 5.48 -15.24
CA VAL A 339 11.18 5.83 -13.82
C VAL A 339 12.17 6.94 -13.53
N ASP A 340 11.75 7.92 -12.75
CA ASP A 340 12.60 8.99 -12.23
C ASP A 340 12.37 9.17 -10.73
N ALA A 341 13.12 10.10 -10.12
CA ALA A 341 13.06 10.37 -8.68
C ALA A 341 11.70 10.87 -8.16
N SER A 342 10.74 11.20 -9.04
CA SER A 342 9.37 11.55 -8.65
C SER A 342 8.45 10.34 -8.55
N CYS A 343 8.82 9.21 -9.13
CA CYS A 343 8.07 7.97 -9.05
C CYS A 343 8.32 7.28 -7.71
N ALA A 344 7.33 6.50 -7.24
CA ALA A 344 7.46 5.78 -5.98
C ALA A 344 6.89 4.37 -6.08
N ILE A 345 7.48 3.46 -5.31
CA ILE A 345 6.86 2.18 -4.97
C ILE A 345 5.90 2.45 -3.81
N LEU A 346 4.62 2.17 -3.98
CA LEU A 346 3.59 2.50 -2.98
C LEU A 346 3.32 1.30 -2.06
N PRO A 347 3.11 1.50 -0.74
CA PRO A 347 3.06 2.78 -0.04
C PRO A 347 4.43 3.28 0.46
N LYS A 348 5.49 2.46 0.43
CA LYS A 348 6.76 2.74 1.13
C LYS A 348 7.47 4.04 0.69
N GLY A 349 7.39 4.40 -0.58
CA GLY A 349 7.97 5.65 -1.11
C GLY A 349 7.13 6.91 -0.86
N LEU A 350 6.15 6.86 0.05
CA LEU A 350 5.34 8.00 0.44
C LEU A 350 5.83 8.61 1.75
N ASP A 351 5.73 9.94 1.86
CA ASP A 351 6.16 10.69 3.05
C ASP A 351 5.57 10.12 4.35
N GLY A 352 6.44 9.93 5.35
CA GLY A 352 6.05 9.52 6.70
C GLY A 352 5.67 8.05 6.85
N VAL A 353 5.76 7.24 5.79
CA VAL A 353 5.75 5.77 5.90
C VAL A 353 7.14 5.33 6.34
N VAL A 354 7.21 4.40 7.31
CA VAL A 354 8.48 3.82 7.74
C VAL A 354 8.85 2.68 6.81
N THR A 355 9.93 2.83 6.05
CA THR A 355 10.42 1.80 5.14
C THR A 355 11.44 0.88 5.81
N THR A 356 11.18 -0.42 5.78
CA THR A 356 11.95 -1.44 6.49
C THR A 356 12.70 -2.36 5.51
N SER A 357 14.04 -2.32 5.55
CA SER A 357 14.90 -3.29 4.84
C SER A 357 15.08 -4.58 5.64
N ALA A 358 15.61 -5.62 5.01
CA ALA A 358 15.83 -6.93 5.63
C ALA A 358 17.31 -7.23 5.90
N VAL A 359 17.58 -7.84 7.06
CA VAL A 359 18.83 -8.54 7.37
C VAL A 359 18.62 -10.04 7.52
N GLY A 360 19.65 -10.82 7.21
CA GLY A 360 19.72 -12.24 7.52
C GLY A 360 20.34 -12.51 8.90
N TYR A 361 20.58 -13.78 9.21
CA TYR A 361 21.09 -14.22 10.52
C TYR A 361 22.42 -13.55 10.90
N ALA A 362 23.29 -13.26 9.94
CA ALA A 362 24.60 -12.63 10.19
C ALA A 362 24.50 -11.13 10.53
N GLY A 363 23.29 -10.56 10.55
CA GLY A 363 23.07 -9.12 10.77
C GLY A 363 23.46 -8.25 9.57
N THR A 364 23.71 -8.86 8.41
CA THR A 364 24.00 -8.17 7.15
C THR A 364 22.77 -8.14 6.26
N LYS A 365 22.68 -7.11 5.41
CA LYS A 365 21.58 -6.91 4.46
C LYS A 365 21.33 -8.20 3.68
N SER A 366 20.08 -8.68 3.68
CA SER A 366 19.68 -9.82 2.87
C SER A 366 19.88 -9.50 1.39
N SER A 367 20.36 -10.47 0.62
CA SER A 367 20.69 -10.31 -0.81
C SER A 367 19.55 -9.66 -1.61
N TYR A 368 18.32 -10.12 -1.41
CA TYR A 368 17.11 -9.64 -2.08
C TYR A 368 16.60 -8.28 -1.57
N SER A 369 17.03 -7.77 -0.41
CA SER A 369 16.44 -6.53 0.14
C SER A 369 16.72 -5.36 -0.78
N ASN A 370 15.69 -4.61 -1.17
CA ASN A 370 15.86 -3.28 -1.73
C ASN A 370 16.53 -2.36 -0.69
N TYR A 371 17.23 -1.36 -1.17
CA TYR A 371 18.02 -0.42 -0.39
C TYR A 371 18.11 0.94 -1.10
N GLY A 372 18.65 1.94 -0.41
CA GLY A 372 18.82 3.27 -0.98
C GLY A 372 19.02 4.32 0.11
N LYS A 373 19.95 5.26 -0.12
CA LYS A 373 20.15 6.37 0.81
C LYS A 373 18.92 7.27 0.77
N ASN A 374 18.37 7.60 1.93
CA ASN A 374 17.10 8.32 2.09
C ASN A 374 15.83 7.52 1.73
N GLU A 375 15.97 6.23 1.41
CA GLU A 375 14.83 5.35 1.13
C GLU A 375 14.52 4.39 2.28
N ILE A 376 15.53 4.01 3.07
CA ILE A 376 15.39 3.10 4.21
C ILE A 376 15.38 3.88 5.52
N ASP A 377 14.38 3.65 6.36
CA ASP A 377 14.28 4.26 7.69
C ASP A 377 14.96 3.41 8.77
N VAL A 378 14.71 2.11 8.75
CA VAL A 378 15.23 1.11 9.70
C VAL A 378 15.41 -0.23 8.99
N THR A 379 16.13 -1.15 9.63
CA THR A 379 16.21 -2.56 9.20
C THR A 379 15.69 -3.49 10.28
N ALA A 380 15.30 -4.69 9.88
CA ALA A 380 14.87 -5.74 10.80
C ALA A 380 15.11 -7.14 10.20
N PRO A 381 15.04 -8.20 11.02
CA PRO A 381 15.20 -9.57 10.54
C PRO A 381 14.15 -9.94 9.48
N GLY A 382 14.60 -10.13 8.24
CA GLY A 382 13.80 -10.70 7.15
C GLY A 382 14.33 -12.06 6.67
N GLY A 383 15.52 -12.44 7.14
CA GLY A 383 16.18 -13.70 6.80
C GLY A 383 16.97 -13.65 5.50
N ASP A 384 17.84 -14.63 5.30
CA ASP A 384 18.49 -14.89 4.03
C ASP A 384 18.83 -16.39 4.00
N ARG A 385 18.44 -17.10 2.93
CA ARG A 385 18.66 -18.54 2.81
C ARG A 385 20.14 -18.93 2.80
N ALA A 386 21.02 -18.01 2.41
CA ALA A 386 22.46 -18.21 2.45
C ALA A 386 23.07 -17.97 3.85
N GLN A 387 22.32 -17.34 4.77
CA GLN A 387 22.79 -17.01 6.11
C GLN A 387 22.14 -17.97 7.12
N LEU A 388 22.75 -19.13 7.30
CA LEU A 388 22.23 -20.17 8.19
C LEU A 388 22.60 -19.93 9.66
N PRO A 389 21.65 -20.02 10.59
CA PRO A 389 21.93 -20.08 12.02
C PRO A 389 22.73 -21.34 12.39
N PRO A 390 23.38 -21.36 13.57
CA PRO A 390 23.91 -22.57 14.18
C PRO A 390 22.84 -23.67 14.28
N ALA A 391 23.31 -24.92 14.32
CA ALA A 391 22.42 -26.07 14.49
C ALA A 391 21.55 -25.91 15.76
N GLY A 392 20.24 -26.07 15.60
CA GLY A 392 19.26 -25.90 16.68
C GLY A 392 18.61 -24.51 16.76
N GLU A 393 19.13 -23.51 16.03
CA GLU A 393 18.59 -22.14 16.03
C GLU A 393 17.59 -21.86 14.89
N GLY A 394 17.12 -22.91 14.22
CA GLY A 394 16.12 -22.80 13.14
C GLY A 394 16.74 -22.64 11.76
N ALA A 395 15.98 -22.05 10.83
CA ALA A 395 16.39 -21.82 9.45
C ALA A 395 16.91 -20.39 9.24
N GLY A 396 17.53 -20.12 8.08
CA GLY A 396 17.94 -18.76 7.69
C GLY A 396 16.79 -17.77 7.47
N CYS A 397 15.53 -18.24 7.54
CA CYS A 397 14.33 -17.45 7.38
C CYS A 397 13.52 -17.38 8.69
N PRO A 398 12.92 -16.22 9.03
CA PRO A 398 12.03 -16.04 10.18
C PRO A 398 10.94 -17.10 10.31
N LEU A 399 10.79 -17.64 11.52
CA LEU A 399 9.75 -18.59 11.90
C LEU A 399 8.51 -17.85 12.40
N SER A 400 7.34 -18.18 11.85
CA SER A 400 6.07 -17.65 12.31
C SER A 400 4.89 -18.59 12.06
N THR A 401 3.69 -18.17 12.43
CA THR A 401 2.43 -18.88 12.24
C THR A 401 2.06 -18.96 10.75
N VAL A 402 1.43 -20.05 10.32
CA VAL A 402 0.86 -20.21 8.99
C VAL A 402 -0.52 -20.86 9.12
N VAL A 403 -1.30 -20.87 8.04
CA VAL A 403 -2.67 -21.39 8.07
C VAL A 403 -2.74 -22.85 8.53
N ASN A 404 -3.91 -23.28 9.00
CA ASN A 404 -4.19 -24.58 9.60
C ASN A 404 -3.56 -24.77 10.99
N GLY A 405 -3.36 -23.67 11.74
CA GLY A 405 -2.81 -23.75 13.09
C GLY A 405 -1.35 -24.21 13.15
N ALA A 406 -0.58 -24.02 12.07
CA ALA A 406 0.77 -24.56 11.92
C ALA A 406 1.83 -23.45 11.96
N TYR A 407 3.11 -23.85 11.90
CA TYR A 407 4.24 -22.94 11.86
C TYR A 407 5.11 -23.19 10.63
N GLY A 408 5.74 -22.13 10.14
CA GLY A 408 6.58 -22.19 8.96
C GLY A 408 7.55 -21.02 8.87
N THR A 409 8.56 -21.18 8.00
CA THR A 409 9.54 -20.13 7.73
C THR A 409 9.31 -19.50 6.37
N LYS A 410 9.53 -18.19 6.29
CA LYS A 410 9.50 -17.37 5.07
C LYS A 410 10.60 -16.32 5.15
N CYS A 411 11.25 -16.01 4.04
CA CYS A 411 12.19 -14.90 3.96
C CYS A 411 11.51 -13.73 3.24
N GLY A 412 11.94 -12.50 3.52
CA GLY A 412 11.46 -11.32 2.80
C GLY A 412 11.55 -10.05 3.64
N THR A 413 11.54 -8.90 2.97
CA THR A 413 11.27 -7.62 3.63
C THR A 413 9.86 -7.59 4.23
N SER A 414 8.97 -8.44 3.71
CA SER A 414 7.66 -8.76 4.28
C SER A 414 7.70 -9.42 5.66
N MET A 415 8.80 -10.07 6.04
CA MET A 415 9.04 -10.58 7.40
C MET A 415 9.82 -9.58 8.25
N ALA A 416 10.62 -8.70 7.65
CA ALA A 416 11.29 -7.60 8.36
C ALA A 416 10.30 -6.52 8.83
N SER A 417 9.37 -6.10 7.96
CA SER A 417 8.36 -5.08 8.27
C SER A 417 7.56 -5.37 9.55
N PRO A 418 7.02 -6.59 9.79
CA PRO A 418 6.27 -6.88 11.01
C PRO A 418 7.12 -6.87 12.28
N HIS A 419 8.42 -7.15 12.19
CA HIS A 419 9.33 -6.93 13.32
C HIS A 419 9.39 -5.45 13.69
N ALA A 420 9.58 -4.57 12.70
CA ALA A 420 9.59 -3.11 12.93
C ALA A 420 8.22 -2.58 13.40
N ALA A 421 7.12 -3.07 12.83
CA ALA A 421 5.76 -2.72 13.26
C ALA A 421 5.48 -3.16 14.70
N GLY A 422 5.96 -4.34 15.10
CA GLY A 422 5.89 -4.83 16.48
C GLY A 422 6.64 -3.92 17.46
N VAL A 423 7.85 -3.49 17.12
CA VAL A 423 8.61 -2.52 17.95
C VAL A 423 7.92 -1.16 17.99
N ALA A 424 7.35 -0.69 16.88
CA ALA A 424 6.53 0.53 16.86
C ALA A 424 5.29 0.40 17.76
N ALA A 425 4.66 -0.77 17.82
CA ALA A 425 3.51 -1.04 18.69
C ALA A 425 3.89 -1.15 20.18
N LEU A 426 5.11 -1.60 20.52
CA LEU A 426 5.65 -1.47 21.88
C LEU A 426 5.78 0.01 22.28
N LEU A 427 6.29 0.85 21.37
CA LEU A 427 6.35 2.30 21.57
C LEU A 427 4.96 2.91 21.73
N ALA A 428 3.99 2.53 20.89
CA ALA A 428 2.61 3.00 21.00
C ALA A 428 1.93 2.53 22.30
N SER A 429 2.28 1.35 22.81
CA SER A 429 1.80 0.83 24.09
C SER A 429 2.34 1.64 25.28
N LYS A 430 3.60 2.09 25.19
CA LYS A 430 4.26 2.91 26.21
C LYS A 430 3.85 4.39 26.15
N TYR A 431 3.84 4.97 24.96
CA TYR A 431 3.55 6.37 24.69
C TYR A 431 2.15 6.51 24.09
N ARG A 432 1.13 6.38 24.94
CA ARG A 432 -0.27 6.43 24.51
C ARG A 432 -0.57 7.76 23.80
N PHE A 433 -1.27 7.66 22.66
CA PHE A 433 -1.61 8.81 21.79
C PHE A 433 -0.40 9.55 21.19
N ALA A 434 0.79 8.96 21.20
CA ALA A 434 1.92 9.52 20.49
C ALA A 434 1.59 9.66 18.99
N PRO A 435 1.85 10.83 18.38
CA PRO A 435 1.61 11.00 16.96
C PRO A 435 2.59 10.13 16.14
N PRO A 436 2.24 9.75 14.89
CA PRO A 436 3.07 8.90 14.05
C PRO A 436 4.52 9.36 13.90
N ARG A 437 4.74 10.67 13.77
CA ARG A 437 6.09 11.26 13.68
C ARG A 437 6.92 10.97 14.93
N LEU A 438 6.32 11.03 16.12
CA LEU A 438 7.03 10.71 17.37
C LEU A 438 7.35 9.21 17.44
N LEU A 439 6.41 8.35 17.07
CA LEU A 439 6.63 6.90 17.03
C LEU A 439 7.77 6.53 16.05
N SER A 440 7.75 7.08 14.83
CA SER A 440 8.83 6.89 13.83
C SER A 440 10.18 7.43 14.33
N THR A 441 10.19 8.62 14.94
CA THR A 441 11.41 9.20 15.53
C THR A 441 11.99 8.30 16.62
N LEU A 442 11.14 7.84 17.54
CA LEU A 442 11.56 6.95 18.63
C LEU A 442 12.04 5.60 18.10
N LEU A 443 11.35 5.02 17.11
CA LEU A 443 11.76 3.76 16.47
C LEU A 443 13.21 3.86 15.95
N GLY A 444 13.51 4.94 15.23
CA GLY A 444 14.86 5.21 14.73
C GLY A 444 15.89 5.51 15.81
N LEU A 445 15.56 6.34 16.82
CA LEU A 445 16.50 6.67 17.91
C LEU A 445 16.82 5.47 18.82
N LYS A 446 15.87 4.54 18.94
CA LYS A 446 15.99 3.33 19.76
C LYS A 446 16.62 2.16 18.99
N ALA A 447 16.74 2.26 17.66
CA ALA A 447 17.43 1.28 16.84
C ALA A 447 18.92 1.17 17.22
N ASP A 448 19.50 -0.01 17.04
CA ASP A 448 20.93 -0.26 17.18
C ASP A 448 21.61 0.08 15.84
N PRO A 449 22.52 1.06 15.78
CA PRO A 449 23.20 1.43 14.55
C PRO A 449 23.93 0.23 13.93
N VAL A 450 23.78 0.06 12.62
CA VAL A 450 24.50 -0.96 11.85
C VAL A 450 25.34 -0.23 10.81
N PRO A 451 26.68 -0.24 10.92
CA PRO A 451 27.55 0.44 9.96
C PRO A 451 27.58 -0.31 8.63
N CYS A 452 27.91 0.41 7.55
CA CYS A 452 28.19 -0.23 6.25
C CYS A 452 29.38 -1.19 6.32
N GLY A 453 30.33 -0.93 7.23
CA GLY A 453 31.62 -1.62 7.26
C GLY A 453 32.34 -1.44 5.92
N GLY A 454 32.56 -2.54 5.20
CA GLY A 454 33.12 -2.55 3.85
C GLY A 454 32.17 -3.09 2.77
N ALA A 455 30.86 -3.13 3.04
CA ALA A 455 29.89 -3.66 2.09
C ALA A 455 29.79 -2.79 0.83
N GLU A 456 29.98 -3.41 -0.34
CA GLU A 456 29.83 -2.74 -1.64
C GLU A 456 28.39 -2.23 -1.81
N GLY A 457 28.24 -1.02 -2.37
CA GLY A 457 26.93 -0.37 -2.58
C GLY A 457 26.30 0.27 -1.33
N CYS A 458 26.87 0.05 -0.13
CA CYS A 458 26.41 0.72 1.07
C CYS A 458 27.02 2.12 1.19
N THR A 459 26.19 3.15 1.33
CA THR A 459 26.62 4.55 1.42
C THR A 459 25.97 5.26 2.59
N GLY A 460 26.68 6.20 3.22
CA GLY A 460 26.19 6.96 4.37
C GLY A 460 27.07 6.80 5.60
N SER A 461 26.54 7.16 6.76
CA SER A 461 27.22 7.09 8.05
C SER A 461 26.84 5.84 8.84
N ASP A 462 27.59 5.52 9.88
CA ASP A 462 27.31 4.37 10.76
C ASP A 462 25.94 4.42 11.44
N ARG A 463 25.38 5.62 11.61
CA ARG A 463 24.06 5.85 12.25
C ARG A 463 22.94 6.11 11.25
N TYR A 464 23.28 6.26 9.96
CA TYR A 464 22.31 6.47 8.89
C TYR A 464 22.93 6.15 7.52
N ASN A 465 22.55 5.02 6.92
CA ASN A 465 23.09 4.56 5.64
C ASN A 465 22.03 3.91 4.74
N SER A 466 22.40 3.66 3.49
CA SER A 466 21.53 3.16 2.43
C SER A 466 20.98 1.76 2.67
N PHE A 467 21.67 0.91 3.45
CA PHE A 467 21.25 -0.47 3.68
C PHE A 467 20.34 -0.61 4.90
N TYR A 468 20.71 0.06 5.99
CA TYR A 468 20.14 -0.17 7.31
C TYR A 468 19.32 1.01 7.84
N GLY A 469 19.24 2.10 7.09
CA GLY A 469 18.63 3.34 7.58
C GLY A 469 19.29 3.76 8.89
N LYS A 470 18.48 4.01 9.92
CA LYS A 470 18.93 4.37 11.27
C LYS A 470 19.47 3.19 12.11
N GLY A 471 19.37 1.95 11.58
CA GLY A 471 19.86 0.74 12.23
C GLY A 471 18.78 -0.32 12.42
N MET A 472 19.18 -1.40 13.09
CA MET A 472 18.30 -2.54 13.39
C MET A 472 17.36 -2.21 14.55
N VAL A 473 16.06 -2.47 14.38
CA VAL A 473 15.07 -2.23 15.43
C VAL A 473 15.41 -3.01 16.71
N ASN A 474 15.15 -2.43 17.88
CA ASN A 474 15.48 -3.02 19.18
C ASN A 474 14.29 -2.92 20.13
N ALA A 475 13.63 -4.04 20.38
CA ALA A 475 12.43 -4.14 21.21
C ALA A 475 12.71 -3.78 22.68
N LEU A 476 13.84 -4.22 23.23
CA LEU A 476 14.19 -3.97 24.63
C LEU A 476 14.42 -2.48 24.90
N ARG A 477 15.05 -1.77 23.95
CA ARG A 477 15.24 -0.31 24.04
C ARG A 477 13.93 0.45 23.86
N ALA A 478 12.94 -0.09 23.15
CA ALA A 478 11.63 0.53 23.03
C ALA A 478 10.85 0.53 24.36
N VAL A 479 10.97 -0.54 25.14
CA VAL A 479 10.25 -0.67 26.43
C VAL A 479 10.98 -0.01 27.61
N ARG A 480 12.31 0.16 27.55
CA ARG A 480 13.11 0.94 28.52
C ARG A 480 13.11 2.43 28.20
#